data_AF-A0A5B2Z6C4-F1
#
_entry.id   AF-A0A5B2Z6C4-F1
#
_cell.length_a   1.000
_cell.length_b   1.000
_cell.length_c   1.000
_cell.angle_alpha   90.00
_cell.angle_beta   90.00
_cell.angle_gamma   90.00
#
_symmetry.space_group_name_H-M   'P 1'
#
loop_
_entity.id
_entity.type
_entity.pdbx_description
1 polymer ?
#
loop_
_entity_poly.entity_id
_entity_poly.type
_entity_poly.pdbx_seq_one_letter_code
_entity_poly.pdbx_strand_id
1 'polypeptide(L)'
;MESQDKSDKIESLTLTFVKVLIESTSGELKVPVKFVDIYNEACLERGGNRNKEESNLEIRQHVRNDLINNGFIFVDPTNVNSIYLTQKTIDEYSDY
;
A
#
# COMPACT_ATOMS: atom_id res chain seq x y z
N MET A 1 -9.78 -20.98 9.77
CA MET A 1 -8.59 -21.20 8.91
C MET A 1 -8.55 -20.20 7.76
N GLU A 2 -9.60 -20.06 6.94
CA GLU A 2 -9.59 -19.10 5.81
C GLU A 2 -9.41 -17.62 6.18
N SER A 3 -9.88 -17.16 7.35
CA SER A 3 -9.68 -15.74 7.78
C SER A 3 -8.25 -15.41 8.17
N GLN A 4 -7.50 -16.33 8.77
CA GLN A 4 -6.09 -16.09 9.13
C GLN A 4 -5.23 -15.96 7.88
N ASP A 5 -5.43 -16.85 6.91
CA ASP A 5 -4.81 -16.79 5.59
C ASP A 5 -5.03 -15.46 4.85
N LYS A 6 -6.20 -14.84 5.02
CA LYS A 6 -6.51 -13.52 4.45
C LYS A 6 -5.81 -12.39 5.20
N SER A 7 -5.75 -12.46 6.53
CA SER A 7 -5.07 -11.48 7.38
C SER A 7 -3.58 -11.40 7.06
N ASP A 8 -2.89 -12.55 7.03
CA ASP A 8 -1.45 -12.62 6.76
C ASP A 8 -1.12 -12.13 5.34
N LYS A 9 -2.02 -12.37 4.38
CA LYS A 9 -1.91 -11.86 3.02
C LYS A 9 -2.06 -10.35 2.97
N ILE A 10 -3.02 -9.77 3.69
CA ILE A 10 -3.23 -8.32 3.74
C ILE A 10 -2.03 -7.66 4.42
N GLU A 11 -1.60 -8.15 5.58
CA GLU A 11 -0.48 -7.57 6.34
C GLU A 11 0.82 -7.56 5.52
N SER A 12 1.20 -8.69 4.94
CA SER A 12 2.41 -8.72 4.13
C SER A 12 2.28 -7.92 2.82
N LEU A 13 1.07 -7.71 2.29
CA LEU A 13 0.85 -6.81 1.16
C LEU A 13 0.93 -5.34 1.58
N THR A 14 0.41 -4.98 2.76
CA THR A 14 0.57 -3.66 3.38
C THR A 14 2.04 -3.32 3.57
N LEU A 15 2.83 -4.27 4.10
CA LEU A 15 4.29 -4.09 4.26
C LEU A 15 5.00 -3.85 2.92
N THR A 16 4.70 -4.69 1.92
CA THR A 16 5.30 -4.54 0.58
C THR A 16 4.90 -3.20 -0.04
N PHE A 17 3.63 -2.80 0.11
CA PHE A 17 3.13 -1.52 -0.36
C PHE A 17 3.88 -0.35 0.26
N VAL A 18 4.10 -0.37 1.57
CA VAL A 18 4.84 0.69 2.28
C VAL A 18 6.26 0.81 1.75
N LYS A 19 6.95 -0.32 1.53
CA LYS A 19 8.30 -0.34 0.99
C LYS A 19 8.36 0.30 -0.41
N VAL A 20 7.52 -0.17 -1.32
CA VAL A 20 7.42 0.38 -2.68
C VAL A 20 7.06 1.87 -2.65
N LEU A 21 6.19 2.30 -1.73
CA LEU A 21 5.83 3.70 -1.57
C LEU A 21 7.02 4.57 -1.15
N ILE A 22 7.79 4.14 -0.15
CA ILE A 22 9.00 4.86 0.31
C ILE A 22 10.00 4.95 -0.83
N GLU A 23 10.27 3.86 -1.54
CA GLU A 23 11.22 3.83 -2.65
C GLU A 23 10.77 4.72 -3.82
N SER A 24 9.50 4.63 -4.22
CA SER A 24 8.91 5.42 -5.30
C SER A 24 8.92 6.93 -5.03
N THR A 25 8.84 7.32 -3.76
CA THR A 25 8.88 8.72 -3.34
C THR A 25 10.28 9.16 -2.90
N SER A 26 11.26 8.25 -2.86
CA SER A 26 12.56 8.49 -2.22
C SER A 26 12.44 9.04 -0.78
N GLY A 27 11.35 8.66 -0.07
CA GLY A 27 11.02 9.18 1.25
C GLY A 27 10.48 10.62 1.27
N GLU A 28 10.18 11.24 0.13
CA GLU A 28 9.67 12.61 0.07
C GLU A 28 8.17 12.69 0.40
N LEU A 29 7.84 13.28 1.55
CA LEU A 29 6.45 13.42 2.04
C LEU A 29 5.53 14.29 1.16
N LYS A 30 6.10 15.13 0.28
CA LYS A 30 5.35 16.08 -0.55
C LYS A 30 5.06 15.56 -1.96
N VAL A 31 5.54 14.37 -2.30
CA VAL A 31 5.34 13.77 -3.63
C VAL A 31 4.06 12.93 -3.60
N PRO A 32 2.99 13.35 -4.30
CA PRO A 32 1.81 12.51 -4.43
C PRO A 32 2.09 11.38 -5.43
N VAL A 33 1.64 10.18 -5.11
CA VAL A 33 1.65 9.04 -6.03
C VAL A 33 0.26 8.44 -6.14
N LYS A 34 -0.03 7.79 -7.27
CA LYS A 34 -1.32 7.12 -7.45
C LYS A 34 -1.33 5.82 -6.65
N PHE A 35 -2.34 5.66 -5.80
CA PHE A 35 -2.47 4.47 -4.94
C PHE A 35 -2.44 3.17 -5.75
N VAL A 36 -3.14 3.14 -6.89
CA VAL A 36 -3.25 1.94 -7.74
C VAL A 36 -1.91 1.54 -8.34
N ASP A 37 -1.06 2.51 -8.69
CA ASP A 37 0.25 2.22 -9.30
C ASP A 37 1.15 1.52 -8.28
N ILE A 38 1.24 2.08 -7.07
CA ILE A 38 1.99 1.48 -5.95
C ILE A 38 1.43 0.11 -5.56
N TYR A 39 0.11 -0.03 -5.51
CA TYR A 39 -0.54 -1.31 -5.20
C TYR A 39 -0.21 -2.40 -6.22
N ASN A 40 -0.24 -2.05 -7.51
CA ASN A 40 0.06 -2.98 -8.57
C ASN A 40 1.54 -3.39 -8.54
N GLU A 41 2.43 -2.45 -8.25
CA GLU A 41 3.87 -2.73 -8.09
C GLU A 41 4.14 -3.64 -6.88
N ALA A 42 3.54 -3.36 -5.73
CA ALA A 42 3.62 -4.25 -4.56
C ALA A 42 3.09 -5.67 -4.84
N CYS A 43 2.04 -5.78 -5.67
CA CYS A 43 1.54 -7.09 -6.11
C CYS A 43 2.53 -7.82 -7.02
N LEU A 44 3.25 -7.10 -7.88
CA LEU A 44 4.29 -7.67 -8.75
C LEU A 44 5.49 -8.15 -7.92
N GLU A 45 5.93 -7.36 -6.93
CA GLU A 45 7.07 -7.72 -6.06
C GLU A 45 6.81 -8.98 -5.23
N ARG A 46 5.57 -9.23 -4.79
CA ARG A 46 5.20 -10.50 -4.12
C ARG A 46 5.14 -11.71 -5.05
N GLY A 47 5.53 -11.58 -6.32
CA GLY A 47 5.44 -12.65 -7.32
C GLY A 47 4.01 -12.91 -7.80
N GLY A 48 3.13 -11.93 -7.68
CA GLY A 48 1.74 -12.01 -8.15
C GLY A 48 1.66 -12.10 -9.67
N ASN A 49 0.89 -13.06 -10.17
CA ASN A 49 0.60 -13.20 -11.60
C ASN A 49 -0.41 -12.10 -12.01
N ARG A 50 -0.14 -11.34 -13.08
CA ARG A 50 -0.93 -10.18 -13.57
C ARG A 50 -2.44 -10.42 -13.83
N ASN A 51 -2.96 -11.63 -13.65
CA ASN A 51 -4.24 -12.11 -14.19
C ASN A 51 -5.25 -12.68 -13.16
N LYS A 52 -5.21 -12.30 -11.88
CA LYS A 52 -6.28 -12.63 -10.92
C LYS A 52 -6.88 -11.37 -10.30
N GLU A 53 -7.60 -10.61 -11.12
CA GLU A 53 -8.06 -9.25 -10.76
C GLU A 53 -9.48 -9.18 -10.16
N GLU A 54 -10.33 -10.21 -10.28
CA GLU A 54 -11.68 -10.17 -9.65
C GLU A 54 -11.65 -10.30 -8.12
N SER A 55 -10.64 -10.93 -7.52
CA SER A 55 -10.42 -10.95 -6.06
C SER A 55 -9.61 -9.75 -5.53
N ASN A 56 -9.24 -8.82 -6.41
CA ASN A 56 -8.26 -7.77 -6.11
C ASN A 56 -8.92 -6.47 -5.60
N LEU A 57 -10.21 -6.23 -5.89
CA LEU A 57 -10.90 -5.01 -5.46
C LEU A 57 -11.14 -4.97 -3.94
N GLU A 58 -11.67 -6.05 -3.36
CA GLU A 58 -11.91 -6.13 -1.91
C GLU A 58 -10.59 -6.06 -1.13
N ILE A 59 -9.58 -6.83 -1.55
CA ILE A 59 -8.25 -6.82 -0.91
C ILE A 59 -7.60 -5.43 -1.04
N ARG A 60 -7.68 -4.81 -2.21
CA ARG A 60 -7.17 -3.45 -2.44
C ARG A 60 -7.85 -2.43 -1.54
N GLN A 61 -9.17 -2.53 -1.36
CA GLN A 61 -9.90 -1.67 -0.43
C GLN A 61 -9.49 -1.93 1.02
N HIS A 62 -9.30 -3.19 1.41
CA HIS A 62 -8.80 -3.53 2.74
C HIS A 62 -7.41 -2.97 3.01
N VAL A 63 -6.45 -3.16 2.10
CA VAL A 63 -5.10 -2.58 2.21
C VAL A 63 -5.17 -1.07 2.28
N ARG A 64 -5.98 -0.43 1.42
CA ARG A 64 -6.15 1.03 1.45
C ARG A 64 -6.68 1.52 2.80
N ASN A 65 -7.74 0.89 3.30
CA ASN A 65 -8.34 1.25 4.58
C ASN A 65 -7.37 1.02 5.74
N ASP A 66 -6.62 -0.09 5.71
CA ASP A 66 -5.61 -0.42 6.70
C ASP A 66 -4.49 0.63 6.73
N LEU A 67 -3.95 1.02 5.57
CA LEU A 67 -2.94 2.08 5.47
C LEU A 67 -3.45 3.44 5.98
N ILE A 68 -4.70 3.79 5.70
CA ILE A 68 -5.30 5.05 6.17
C ILE A 68 -5.55 5.00 7.69
N ASN A 69 -6.16 3.93 8.19
CA ASN A 69 -6.51 3.77 9.60
C ASN A 69 -5.26 3.73 10.50
N ASN A 70 -4.17 3.13 10.00
CA ASN A 70 -2.89 3.13 10.69
C ASN A 70 -2.09 4.42 10.47
N GLY A 71 -2.55 5.35 9.62
CA GLY A 71 -1.89 6.64 9.39
C GLY A 71 -0.61 6.54 8.57
N PHE A 72 -0.46 5.49 7.77
CA PHE A 72 0.72 5.30 6.90
C PHE A 72 0.66 6.12 5.62
N ILE A 73 -0.56 6.45 5.17
CA ILE A 73 -0.77 7.28 4.00
C ILE A 73 -1.78 8.38 4.32
N PHE A 74 -1.68 9.48 3.59
CA PHE A 74 -2.69 10.53 3.56
C PHE A 74 -3.29 10.61 2.15
N VAL A 75 -4.62 10.57 2.03
CA VAL A 75 -5.28 10.70 0.73
C VAL A 75 -5.35 12.17 0.33
N ASP A 76 -4.96 12.48 -0.90
CA ASP A 76 -5.03 13.85 -1.41
C ASP A 76 -6.50 14.35 -1.45
N PRO A 77 -6.83 15.47 -0.78
CA PRO A 77 -8.19 16.01 -0.76
C PRO A 77 -8.65 16.54 -2.13
N THR A 78 -7.71 16.87 -3.01
CA THR A 78 -7.97 17.37 -4.37
C THR A 78 -8.05 16.24 -5.40
N ASN A 79 -7.49 15.06 -5.08
CA ASN A 79 -7.48 13.90 -5.96
C ASN A 79 -7.49 12.60 -5.15
N VAL A 80 -8.67 12.01 -4.96
CA VAL A 80 -8.86 10.77 -4.17
C VAL A 80 -8.10 9.55 -4.67
N ASN A 81 -7.51 9.59 -5.87
CA ASN A 81 -6.66 8.51 -6.39
C ASN A 81 -5.19 8.67 -6.01
N SER A 82 -4.80 9.86 -5.55
CA SER A 82 -3.44 10.18 -5.13
C SER A 82 -3.31 10.12 -3.62
N ILE A 83 -2.15 9.67 -3.18
CA ILE A 83 -1.79 9.52 -1.77
C ILE A 83 -0.42 10.12 -1.52
N TYR A 84 -0.20 10.55 -0.28
CA TYR A 84 1.09 10.99 0.23
C TYR A 84 1.60 10.00 1.26
N LEU A 85 2.91 9.80 1.29
CA LEU A 85 3.62 9.15 2.39
C LEU A 85 3.49 10.01 3.66
N THR A 86 3.38 9.38 4.84
CA THR A 86 3.42 10.08 6.12
C THR A 86 4.78 9.90 6.81
N GLN A 87 5.14 10.83 7.71
CA GLN A 87 6.37 10.72 8.50
C GLN A 87 6.38 9.44 9.34
N LYS A 88 5.22 9.04 9.90
CA LYS A 88 5.06 7.80 10.66
C LYS A 88 5.55 6.58 9.88
N THR A 89 5.24 6.52 8.59
CA THR A 89 5.66 5.40 7.73
C THR A 89 7.17 5.32 7.58
N ILE A 90 7.85 6.47 7.45
CA ILE A 90 9.31 6.52 7.41
C ILE A 90 9.88 6.06 8.75
N ASP A 91 9.34 6.59 9.85
CA ASP A 91 9.84 6.28 11.20
C ASP A 91 9.69 4.79 11.55
N GLU A 92 8.63 4.13 11.08
CA GLU A 92 8.38 2.71 11.36
C GLU A 92 9.03 1.73 10.36
N TYR A 93 9.28 2.16 9.11
CA TYR A 93 9.66 1.24 8.03
C TYR A 93 10.90 1.64 7.21
N SER A 94 11.57 2.76 7.50
CA SER A 94 12.80 3.13 6.77
C SER A 94 13.98 2.18 7.01
N ASP A 95 13.96 1.42 8.11
CA ASP A 95 15.01 0.46 8.49
C ASP A 95 14.79 -0.96 7.90
N TYR A 96 13.76 -1.19 7.08
CA TYR A 96 13.33 -2.52 6.58
C TYR A 96 13.63 -2.80 5.09
#